data_AF-A0A7G2N471-F1
#
_entry.id   AF-A0A7G2N471-F1
#
_cell.length_a   1.000
_cell.length_b   1.000
_cell.length_c   1.000
_cell.angle_alpha   90.00
_cell.angle_beta   90.00
_cell.angle_gamma   90.00
#
_symmetry.space_group_name_H-M   'P 1'
#
loop_
_entity.id
_entity.type
_entity.pdbx_description
1 polymer ?
#
loop_
_entity_poly.entity_id
_entity_poly.type
_entity_poly.pdbx_seq_one_letter_code
_entity_poly.pdbx_strand_id
1 'polypeptide(L)'
;MITVDLKGAVKHPAIYTLSKDKRVDDVIKLAGGLQDQADTNAINLAQKLADEMVIYVASVGEVMPNQSATAREEVTQSASPNDTDKVNLNTADVAQLQKLSGVGMKKAQDIIDYREQNGNFKTIEELVNVSGFGAKSIDKLKESITVD
;
A
#
# COMPACT_ATOMS: atom_id res chain seq x y z
N MET A 1 -6.22 -19.47 -18.21
CA MET A 1 -4.95 -19.66 -17.48
C MET A 1 -4.57 -18.34 -16.86
N ILE A 2 -3.80 -18.35 -15.79
CA ILE A 2 -3.20 -17.17 -15.16
C ILE A 2 -1.70 -17.41 -15.03
N THR A 3 -0.92 -16.34 -15.06
CA THR A 3 0.53 -16.36 -14.95
C THR A 3 0.94 -15.60 -13.70
N VAL A 4 1.76 -16.23 -12.86
CA VAL A 4 2.22 -15.66 -11.59
C VAL A 4 3.73 -15.78 -11.48
N ASP A 5 4.36 -14.77 -10.91
CA ASP A 5 5.81 -14.72 -10.66
C ASP A 5 6.09 -15.08 -9.20
N LEU A 6 6.71 -16.24 -8.95
CA LEU A 6 7.00 -16.73 -7.61
C LEU A 6 8.49 -16.56 -7.27
N LYS A 7 8.76 -15.81 -6.20
CA LYS A 7 10.10 -15.41 -5.74
C LYS A 7 10.35 -15.76 -4.28
N GLY A 8 11.61 -15.71 -3.87
CA GLY A 8 12.04 -15.85 -2.48
C GLY A 8 12.32 -17.29 -2.05
N ALA A 9 12.03 -17.59 -0.77
CA ALA A 9 12.37 -18.84 -0.09
C ALA A 9 11.47 -20.04 -0.48
N VAL A 10 11.40 -20.35 -1.77
CA VAL A 10 10.77 -21.55 -2.35
C VAL A 10 11.82 -22.38 -3.09
N LYS A 11 11.61 -23.69 -3.28
CA LYS A 11 12.64 -24.54 -3.90
C LYS A 11 12.93 -24.17 -5.36
N HIS A 12 11.90 -23.80 -6.11
CA HIS A 12 12.03 -23.44 -7.52
C HIS A 12 11.34 -22.09 -7.80
N PRO A 13 12.01 -20.95 -7.52
CA PRO A 13 11.50 -19.64 -7.92
C PRO A 13 11.45 -19.53 -9.45
N ALA A 14 10.29 -19.18 -10.00
CA ALA A 14 10.05 -19.08 -11.44
C ALA A 14 8.68 -18.45 -11.72
N ILE A 15 8.40 -18.21 -13.00
CA ILE A 15 7.07 -17.87 -13.48
C ILE A 15 6.27 -19.17 -13.70
N TYR A 16 5.05 -19.21 -13.17
CA TYR A 16 4.16 -20.37 -13.26
C TYR A 16 2.86 -19.99 -13.96
N THR A 17 2.39 -20.87 -14.84
CA THR A 17 1.07 -20.75 -15.47
C THR A 17 0.12 -21.80 -14.93
N LEU A 18 -1.01 -21.36 -14.36
CA LEU A 18 -1.98 -22.22 -13.70
C LEU A 18 -3.43 -21.95 -14.16
N SER A 19 -4.36 -22.78 -13.71
CA SER A 19 -5.80 -22.51 -13.85
C SER A 19 -6.25 -21.38 -12.89
N LYS A 20 -7.28 -20.63 -13.28
CA LYS A 20 -7.77 -19.43 -12.58
C LYS A 20 -8.36 -19.67 -11.17
N ASP A 21 -8.64 -20.93 -10.83
CA ASP A 21 -9.28 -21.30 -9.55
C ASP A 21 -8.26 -21.77 -8.49
N LYS A 22 -6.97 -21.45 -8.70
CA LYS A 22 -5.85 -21.89 -7.87
C LYS A 22 -5.50 -20.86 -6.79
N ARG A 23 -4.90 -21.34 -5.70
CA ARG A 23 -4.47 -20.54 -4.55
C ARG A 23 -2.94 -20.49 -4.44
N VAL A 24 -2.44 -19.64 -3.56
CA VAL A 24 -1.00 -19.47 -3.30
C VAL A 24 -0.34 -20.79 -2.88
N ASP A 25 -1.03 -21.63 -2.11
CA ASP A 25 -0.53 -22.96 -1.74
C ASP A 25 -0.30 -23.88 -2.96
N ASP A 26 -1.15 -23.81 -3.98
CA ASP A 26 -1.04 -24.62 -5.20
C ASP A 26 0.25 -24.31 -5.96
N VAL A 27 0.57 -23.02 -6.16
CA VAL A 27 1.79 -22.62 -6.89
C VAL A 27 3.06 -22.93 -6.08
N ILE A 28 3.01 -22.81 -4.75
CA ILE A 28 4.15 -23.17 -3.89
C ILE A 28 4.41 -24.67 -3.95
N LYS A 29 3.37 -25.52 -3.97
CA LYS A 29 3.54 -26.97 -4.14
C LYS A 29 4.15 -27.31 -5.50
N LEU A 30 3.71 -26.62 -6.57
CA LEU A 30 4.30 -26.77 -7.91
C LEU A 30 5.76 -26.33 -7.95
N ALA A 31 6.13 -25.33 -7.16
CA ALA A 31 7.51 -24.87 -6.99
C ALA A 31 8.38 -25.79 -6.11
N GLY A 32 7.91 -26.98 -5.75
CA GLY A 32 8.63 -27.95 -4.92
C GLY A 32 8.50 -27.71 -3.41
N GLY A 33 7.67 -26.73 -3.01
CA GLY A 33 7.43 -26.34 -1.62
C GLY A 33 8.31 -25.18 -1.16
N LEU A 34 8.08 -24.80 0.10
CA LEU A 34 8.88 -23.80 0.81
C LEU A 34 10.28 -24.36 1.14
N GLN A 35 11.26 -23.48 1.27
CA GLN A 35 12.55 -23.82 1.87
C GLN A 35 12.45 -23.78 3.41
N ASP A 36 13.37 -24.43 4.12
CA ASP A 36 13.34 -24.53 5.59
C ASP A 36 13.44 -23.18 6.32
N GLN A 37 13.96 -22.17 5.62
CA GLN A 37 14.14 -20.82 6.14
C GLN A 37 12.97 -19.91 5.79
N ALA A 38 11.93 -20.40 5.10
CA ALA A 38 10.79 -19.59 4.69
C ALA A 38 9.95 -19.17 5.89
N ASP A 39 9.57 -17.90 5.93
CA ASP A 39 8.62 -17.38 6.91
C ASP A 39 7.19 -17.63 6.45
N THR A 40 6.58 -18.67 7.01
CA THR A 40 5.18 -19.04 6.73
C THR A 40 4.17 -18.07 7.31
N ASN A 41 4.55 -17.25 8.30
CA ASN A 41 3.64 -16.26 8.91
C ASN A 41 3.46 -15.03 8.02
N ALA A 42 4.42 -14.77 7.12
CA ALA A 42 4.41 -13.65 6.21
C ALA A 42 3.57 -13.88 4.94
N ILE A 43 2.99 -15.08 4.75
CA ILE A 43 2.29 -15.45 3.53
C ILE A 43 0.89 -16.03 3.78
N ASN A 44 -0.10 -15.50 3.07
CA ASN A 44 -1.45 -16.06 3.06
C ASN A 44 -1.54 -17.19 2.01
N LEU A 45 -1.25 -18.42 2.42
CA LEU A 45 -1.34 -19.61 1.55
C LEU A 45 -2.75 -19.85 0.99
N ALA A 46 -3.78 -19.39 1.69
CA ALA A 46 -5.17 -19.54 1.26
C ALA A 46 -5.57 -18.47 0.23
N GLN A 47 -4.76 -17.48 -0.09
CA GLN A 47 -5.15 -16.44 -1.04
C GLN A 47 -5.36 -17.02 -2.46
N LYS A 48 -6.40 -16.56 -3.17
CA LYS A 48 -6.60 -16.91 -4.59
C LYS A 48 -5.55 -16.23 -5.45
N LEU A 49 -5.11 -16.92 -6.50
CA LEU A 49 -4.20 -16.36 -7.48
C LEU A 49 -4.96 -15.48 -8.48
N ALA A 50 -4.32 -14.39 -8.87
CA ALA A 50 -4.74 -13.52 -9.96
C ALA A 50 -3.68 -13.56 -11.07
N ASP A 51 -4.07 -13.21 -12.29
CA ASP A 51 -3.11 -13.04 -13.37
C ASP A 51 -2.15 -11.88 -13.06
N GLU A 52 -0.92 -11.98 -13.55
CA GLU A 52 0.16 -10.99 -13.35
C GLU A 52 0.58 -10.80 -11.88
N MET A 53 0.11 -11.67 -10.97
CA MET A 53 0.43 -11.59 -9.55
C MET A 53 1.90 -11.97 -9.29
N VAL A 54 2.58 -11.17 -8.45
CA VAL A 54 3.90 -11.48 -7.90
C VAL A 54 3.75 -11.97 -6.47
N ILE A 55 4.34 -13.13 -6.17
CA ILE A 55 4.34 -13.73 -4.84
C ILE A 55 5.78 -13.78 -4.35
N TYR A 56 6.04 -13.16 -3.21
CA TYR A 56 7.33 -13.22 -2.55
C TYR A 56 7.23 -14.01 -1.25
N VAL A 57 8.04 -15.05 -1.12
CA VAL A 57 8.19 -15.80 0.13
C VAL A 57 9.43 -15.29 0.85
N ALA A 58 9.25 -14.56 1.95
CA ALA A 58 10.37 -14.08 2.75
C ALA A 58 11.04 -15.22 3.54
N SER A 59 12.31 -15.05 3.87
CA SER A 59 13.00 -15.90 4.85
C SER A 59 12.78 -15.36 6.27
N VAL A 60 12.88 -16.22 7.28
CA VAL A 60 12.78 -15.84 8.70
C VAL A 60 13.88 -14.82 9.02
N GLY A 61 13.48 -13.63 9.47
CA GLY A 61 14.40 -12.52 9.79
C GLY A 61 14.87 -11.71 8.58
N GLU A 62 14.35 -11.96 7.39
CA GLU A 62 14.65 -11.18 6.19
C GLU A 62 13.93 -9.81 6.23
N VAL A 63 14.71 -8.75 6.42
CA VAL A 63 14.24 -7.37 6.28
C VAL A 63 14.27 -6.98 4.80
N MET A 64 13.15 -7.15 4.11
CA MET A 64 12.98 -6.67 2.75
C MET A 64 13.12 -5.14 2.70
N PRO A 65 14.02 -4.55 1.89
CA PRO A 65 14.22 -3.10 1.82
C PRO A 65 13.03 -2.27 1.28
N ASN A 66 11.85 -2.87 1.09
CA ASN A 66 10.68 -2.13 0.60
C ASN A 66 9.35 -2.83 0.90
N GLN A 67 9.10 -3.18 2.16
CA GLN A 67 7.76 -3.56 2.63
C GLN A 67 7.37 -2.75 3.86
N SER A 68 7.18 -1.45 3.67
CA SER A 68 6.25 -0.72 4.54
C SER A 68 4.82 -1.12 4.15
N ALA A 69 4.26 -1.99 4.98
CA ALA A 69 2.84 -2.25 5.22
C ALA A 69 1.96 -2.61 4.03
N THR A 70 1.55 -3.88 3.94
CA THR A 70 0.19 -4.23 3.47
C THR A 70 -0.22 -5.60 3.98
N ALA A 71 -0.71 -5.63 5.23
CA ALA A 71 -1.66 -6.64 5.68
C ALA A 71 -2.71 -5.95 6.55
N ARG A 72 -3.76 -5.43 5.90
CA ARG A 72 -5.17 -5.47 6.36
C ARG A 72 -6.10 -4.90 5.27
N GLU A 73 -6.78 -5.86 4.65
CA GLU A 73 -8.18 -5.88 4.17
C GLU A 73 -8.73 -4.71 3.32
N GLU A 74 -9.16 -5.11 2.12
CA GLU A 74 -10.33 -4.68 1.33
C GLU A 74 -10.85 -3.25 1.51
N VAL A 75 -10.81 -2.44 0.45
CA VAL A 75 -11.98 -2.04 -0.36
C VAL A 75 -11.47 -1.33 -1.62
N THR A 76 -12.10 -1.68 -2.74
CA THR A 76 -12.07 -1.05 -4.07
C THR A 76 -11.62 0.40 -4.14
N GLN A 77 -10.59 0.69 -4.93
CA GLN A 77 -10.80 1.35 -6.23
C GLN A 77 -9.53 1.27 -7.06
N SER A 78 -9.68 0.65 -8.22
CA SER A 78 -8.83 0.87 -9.38
C SER A 78 -8.84 2.37 -9.69
N ALA A 79 -7.87 3.11 -9.16
CA ALA A 79 -7.51 4.39 -9.74
C ALA A 79 -6.54 4.08 -10.88
N SER A 80 -7.09 4.13 -12.09
CA SER A 80 -6.35 4.16 -13.34
C SER A 80 -5.16 5.13 -13.26
N PRO A 81 -4.05 4.82 -13.95
CA PRO A 81 -2.90 5.70 -14.01
C PRO A 81 -3.20 6.83 -14.98
N ASN A 82 -3.90 7.89 -14.54
CA ASN A 82 -4.02 9.17 -15.25
C ASN A 82 -4.71 10.19 -14.32
N ASP A 83 -3.96 10.84 -13.41
CA ASP A 83 -3.65 12.27 -13.47
C ASP A 83 -2.98 12.73 -12.16
N THR A 84 -1.71 13.17 -12.30
CA THR A 84 -1.01 14.20 -11.51
C THR A 84 -1.00 14.16 -9.97
N ASP A 85 0.05 13.55 -9.39
CA ASP A 85 0.85 13.93 -8.18
C ASP A 85 0.19 14.53 -6.92
N LYS A 86 -1.13 14.60 -6.81
CA LYS A 86 -1.85 15.26 -5.72
C LYS A 86 -2.18 14.27 -4.61
N VAL A 87 -1.90 14.68 -3.38
CA VAL A 87 -2.16 13.92 -2.16
C VAL A 87 -3.58 14.20 -1.67
N ASN A 88 -4.43 13.18 -1.59
CA ASN A 88 -5.78 13.32 -1.09
C ASN A 88 -5.78 13.42 0.46
N LEU A 89 -6.29 14.51 1.04
CA LEU A 89 -6.29 14.72 2.50
C LEU A 89 -7.14 13.68 3.27
N ASN A 90 -8.19 13.17 2.64
CA ASN A 90 -9.14 12.24 3.25
C ASN A 90 -8.63 10.80 3.28
N THR A 91 -7.80 10.41 2.30
CA THR A 91 -7.33 9.02 2.15
C THR A 91 -5.82 8.86 2.37
N ALA A 92 -5.04 9.94 2.32
CA ALA A 92 -3.60 9.86 2.45
C ALA A 92 -3.16 9.39 3.84
N ASP A 93 -2.06 8.63 3.86
CA ASP A 93 -1.34 8.26 5.07
C ASP A 93 -0.32 9.33 5.50
N VAL A 94 0.27 9.16 6.69
CA VAL A 94 1.27 10.10 7.24
C VAL A 94 2.48 10.24 6.31
N ALA A 95 2.88 9.19 5.60
CA ALA A 95 4.04 9.20 4.71
C ALA A 95 3.76 9.98 3.41
N GLN A 96 2.55 9.85 2.86
CA GLN A 96 2.09 10.59 1.70
C GLN A 96 1.90 12.07 2.02
N LEU A 97 1.30 12.40 3.17
CA LEU A 97 1.19 13.79 3.64
C LEU A 97 2.56 14.44 3.86
N GLN A 98 3.57 13.69 4.31
CA GLN A 98 4.94 14.20 4.46
C GLN A 98 5.66 14.50 3.14
N LYS A 99 5.17 14.02 1.99
CA LYS A 99 5.71 14.40 0.67
C LYS A 99 5.38 15.85 0.31
N LEU A 100 4.41 16.45 1.01
CA LEU A 100 3.97 17.81 0.78
C LEU A 100 4.98 18.83 1.33
N SER A 101 5.24 19.87 0.52
CA SER A 101 6.21 20.90 0.87
C SER A 101 5.77 21.68 2.12
N GLY A 102 6.54 21.55 3.20
CA GLY A 102 6.25 22.22 4.48
C GLY A 102 5.33 21.44 5.43
N VAL A 103 5.05 20.15 5.12
CA VAL A 103 4.35 19.20 5.98
C VAL A 103 5.36 18.21 6.55
N GLY A 104 5.74 18.40 7.82
CA GLY A 104 6.53 17.41 8.57
C GLY A 104 5.64 16.41 9.30
N MET A 105 6.25 15.40 9.91
CA MET A 105 5.58 14.33 10.69
C MET A 105 4.49 14.86 11.63
N LYS A 106 4.77 15.92 12.41
CA LYS A 106 3.79 16.50 13.34
C LYS A 106 2.54 17.03 12.62
N LYS A 107 2.73 17.78 11.53
CA LYS A 107 1.62 18.34 10.76
C LYS A 107 0.83 17.28 10.01
N ALA A 108 1.51 16.25 9.50
CA ALA A 108 0.84 15.12 8.87
C ALA A 108 -0.04 14.38 9.88
N GLN A 109 0.44 14.18 11.11
CA GLN A 109 -0.38 13.60 12.18
C GLN A 109 -1.56 14.50 12.54
N ASP A 110 -1.34 15.81 12.69
CA ASP A 110 -2.41 16.76 13.01
C ASP A 110 -3.55 16.75 11.95
N ILE A 111 -3.25 16.49 10.66
CA ILE A 111 -4.26 16.31 9.59
C ILE A 111 -5.10 15.06 9.85
N ILE A 112 -4.45 13.93 10.18
CA ILE A 112 -5.14 12.67 10.44
C ILE A 112 -6.02 12.81 11.68
N ASP A 113 -5.47 13.36 12.76
CA ASP A 113 -6.20 13.59 14.00
C ASP A 113 -7.41 14.50 13.77
N TYR A 114 -7.28 15.52 12.91
CA TYR A 114 -8.38 16.41 12.56
C TYR A 114 -9.50 15.66 11.82
N ARG A 115 -9.18 14.86 10.80
CA ARG A 115 -10.22 14.13 10.04
C ARG A 115 -10.88 13.02 10.86
N GLU A 116 -10.17 12.43 11.83
CA GLU A 116 -10.73 11.44 12.75
C GLU A 116 -11.69 12.09 13.76
N GLN A 117 -11.42 13.32 14.19
CA GLN A 117 -12.25 14.03 15.17
C GLN A 117 -13.40 14.83 14.55
N ASN A 118 -13.18 15.48 13.40
CA ASN A 118 -14.11 16.41 12.76
C ASN A 118 -14.79 15.80 11.52
N GLY A 119 -14.33 14.63 11.08
CA GLY A 119 -14.74 14.02 9.81
C GLY A 119 -13.89 14.50 8.64
N ASN A 120 -14.15 13.92 7.46
CA ASN A 120 -13.43 14.19 6.23
C ASN A 120 -13.44 15.70 5.86
N PHE A 121 -12.34 16.16 5.27
CA PHE A 121 -12.23 17.48 4.67
C PHE A 121 -13.15 17.57 3.46
N LYS A 122 -14.01 18.60 3.44
CA LYS A 122 -14.88 18.88 2.29
C LYS A 122 -14.23 19.84 1.30
N THR A 123 -13.36 20.70 1.80
CA THR A 123 -12.62 21.69 1.02
C THR A 123 -11.18 21.75 1.48
N ILE A 124 -10.28 22.17 0.60
CA ILE A 124 -8.87 22.35 0.94
C ILE A 124 -8.70 23.47 1.99
N GLU A 125 -9.61 24.45 2.01
CA GLU A 125 -9.63 25.54 2.96
C GLU A 125 -9.85 25.09 4.41
N GLU A 126 -10.53 23.96 4.63
CA GLU A 126 -10.73 23.40 5.98
C GLU A 126 -9.42 22.99 6.65
N LEU A 127 -8.34 22.84 5.88
CA LEU A 127 -6.99 22.63 6.39
C LEU A 127 -6.52 23.75 7.34
N VAL A 128 -7.11 24.96 7.25
CA VAL A 128 -6.83 26.07 8.19
C VAL A 128 -7.21 25.76 9.63
N ASN A 129 -8.13 24.82 9.84
CA ASN A 129 -8.54 24.37 11.17
C ASN A 129 -7.53 23.40 11.79
N VAL A 130 -6.55 22.93 11.00
CA VAL A 130 -5.49 22.04 11.46
C VAL A 130 -4.33 22.88 11.99
N SER A 131 -3.84 22.51 13.18
CA SER A 131 -2.71 23.20 13.82
C SER A 131 -1.48 23.22 12.91
N GLY A 132 -0.91 24.41 12.69
CA GLY A 132 0.30 24.58 11.88
C GLY A 132 0.08 24.76 10.37
N PHE A 133 -1.18 24.85 9.92
CA PHE A 133 -1.55 25.20 8.55
C PHE A 133 -2.15 26.60 8.48
N GLY A 134 -1.29 27.59 8.19
CA GLY A 134 -1.75 28.94 7.86
C GLY A 134 -2.10 29.10 6.38
N ALA A 135 -2.82 30.17 6.02
CA ALA A 135 -3.20 30.50 4.64
C ALA A 135 -2.04 30.36 3.63
N LYS A 136 -0.84 30.84 4.00
CA LYS A 136 0.38 30.74 3.16
C LYS A 136 0.85 29.30 2.89
N SER A 137 0.65 28.40 3.85
CA SER A 137 0.98 26.99 3.67
C SER A 137 -0.07 26.32 2.81
N ILE A 138 -1.34 26.62 3.04
CA ILE A 138 -2.45 26.07 2.26
C ILE A 138 -2.30 26.45 0.78
N ASP A 139 -2.05 27.72 0.46
CA ASP A 139 -1.89 28.18 -0.93
C ASP A 139 -0.79 27.44 -1.69
N LYS A 140 0.33 27.12 -1.02
CA LYS A 140 1.42 26.31 -1.60
C LYS A 140 1.04 24.85 -1.79
N LEU A 141 0.09 24.37 -1.00
CA LEU A 141 -0.34 22.99 -1.01
C LEU A 141 -1.54 22.74 -1.93
N LYS A 142 -2.35 23.76 -2.26
CA LYS A 142 -3.54 23.64 -3.13
C LYS A 142 -3.25 22.98 -4.48
N GLU A 143 -2.03 23.16 -5.01
CA GLU A 143 -1.61 22.53 -6.27
C GLU A 143 -1.19 21.07 -6.10
N SER A 144 -0.90 20.62 -4.88
CA SER A 144 -0.39 19.27 -4.55
C SER A 144 -1.34 18.45 -3.68
N ILE A 145 -2.52 18.95 -3.33
CA ILE A 145 -3.51 18.23 -2.52
C ILE A 145 -4.89 18.22 -3.18
N THR A 146 -5.69 17.24 -2.81
CA THR A 146 -7.10 17.14 -3.22
C THR A 146 -7.97 16.68 -2.05
N VAL A 147 -9.27 16.89 -2.19
CA VAL A 147 -10.31 16.37 -1.30
C VAL A 147 -11.36 15.71 -2.19
N ASP A 148 -11.53 14.39 -2.05
CA ASP A 148 -12.60 13.61 -2.71
C ASP A 148 -13.65 13.19 -1.66
#